data_AF-A0A151IJL2-F1
#
_entry.id   AF-A0A151IJL2-F1
#
_cell.length_a   1.000
_cell.length_b   1.000
_cell.length_c   1.000
_cell.angle_alpha   90.00
_cell.angle_beta   90.00
_cell.angle_gamma   90.00
#
_symmetry.space_group_name_H-M   'P 1'
#
loop_
_entity.id
_entity.type
_entity.pdbx_description
1 polymer ?
#
loop_
_entity_poly.entity_id
_entity_poly.type
_entity_poly.pdbx_seq_one_letter_code
_entity_poly.pdbx_strand_id
1 'polypeptide(L)'
;MANLHCYICDRRFPRRTMSCIDGEENDAKLNIAVQRRNAFNRCALEVTDLTRICINCNQSIRQEIQAIEEDPGRLRLNVLSQTRNGTCLICNAEVDLHRLSIECKANVFICRNIYIPENVKSCQHHLDGRGFLLPALLLDEEFECFSPITKDQFRELFTYCDRVPREGGYRYVTKKHLLMFLCKMRQGLSDDFVCAMFQYSSRQATSLAIATARQSLMQRRHLVKPVLIVAPDGWILHIQGPYFSDHSNNDAAILRNEFDHDAQRMRRWFQEDDIMIVDRGYRDAIPLFEQLGITWEMPALLNRNERQLSTEDANESRLVTKSRWIVEARNGHLRSIFKIFQHTVQIQHIPNIVDFYRIAGAIINRYHPIILMEGANAEMAQRLLERAREPNVVQALVEAENLHTRNAQRWVRLNAGQIQDFPILTIQDLKDLTFGIYQVKLAPSYVQDKLQREAEDELQVEMLRDQNRLPQPGFIRVRVFSRFRNSTRHQLWISYIPTDEQNETMEDGEDENENPIQGYYCSCKSGVRTVGTCAYIASVVWLLGYVQYEKNVHYPSTRLIESIQDAGNRPL
;
A
#
# COMPACT_ATOMS: atom_id res chain seq x y z
N MET A 1 -12.11 73.06 -27.23
CA MET A 1 -11.29 71.91 -26.77
C MET A 1 -11.80 70.67 -27.47
N ALA A 2 -10.98 70.00 -28.28
CA ALA A 2 -11.45 68.84 -29.04
C ALA A 2 -11.74 67.65 -28.11
N ASN A 3 -12.98 67.15 -28.17
CA ASN A 3 -13.34 65.88 -27.55
C ASN A 3 -12.91 64.76 -28.49
N LEU A 4 -12.21 63.76 -27.95
CA LEU A 4 -11.76 62.59 -28.70
C LEU A 4 -12.60 61.37 -28.31
N HIS A 5 -12.74 60.44 -29.25
CA HIS A 5 -13.37 59.14 -29.00
C HIS A 5 -12.39 58.22 -28.28
N CYS A 6 -12.85 57.56 -27.22
CA CYS A 6 -12.07 56.51 -26.55
C CYS A 6 -11.90 55.30 -27.48
N TYR A 7 -10.66 54.83 -27.67
CA TYR A 7 -10.39 53.67 -28.53
C TYR A 7 -11.17 52.40 -28.14
N ILE A 8 -11.48 52.20 -26.86
CA ILE A 8 -12.19 50.98 -26.41
C ILE A 8 -13.70 51.19 -26.40
N CYS A 9 -14.16 52.23 -25.69
CA CYS A 9 -15.58 52.45 -25.40
C CYS A 9 -16.27 53.45 -26.35
N ASP A 10 -15.54 54.07 -27.28
CA ASP A 10 -16.03 54.93 -28.39
C ASP A 10 -16.92 56.11 -27.97
N ARG A 11 -16.98 56.38 -26.66
CA ARG A 11 -17.61 57.57 -26.08
C ARG A 11 -16.65 58.75 -26.18
N ARG A 12 -17.21 59.95 -26.28
CA ARG A 12 -16.47 61.22 -26.40
C ARG A 12 -16.03 61.73 -25.02
N PHE A 13 -14.76 62.08 -24.88
CA PHE A 13 -14.21 62.68 -23.66
C PHE A 13 -13.26 63.85 -24.00
N PRO A 14 -13.06 64.80 -23.07
CA PRO A 14 -12.05 65.85 -23.23
C PRO A 14 -10.64 65.26 -23.37
N ARG A 15 -9.86 65.69 -24.36
CA ARG A 15 -8.49 65.18 -24.60
C ARG A 15 -7.59 65.18 -23.35
N ARG A 16 -7.74 66.19 -22.48
CA ARG A 16 -6.94 66.35 -21.25
C ARG A 16 -7.16 65.23 -20.21
N THR A 17 -8.30 64.54 -20.28
CA THR A 17 -8.67 63.47 -19.34
C THR A 17 -8.47 62.10 -19.96
N MET A 18 -7.71 61.97 -21.05
CA MET A 18 -7.55 60.70 -21.76
C MET A 18 -6.07 60.30 -21.81
N SER A 19 -5.82 58.98 -21.83
CA SER A 19 -4.46 58.41 -21.78
C SER A 19 -4.00 57.92 -23.16
N CYS A 20 -2.73 58.16 -23.49
CA CYS A 20 -2.00 57.50 -24.59
C CYS A 20 -2.08 55.98 -24.48
N ILE A 21 -2.10 55.33 -25.65
CA ILE A 21 -1.88 53.88 -25.79
C ILE A 21 -0.83 53.55 -26.85
N ASP A 22 -0.20 54.56 -27.47
CA ASP A 22 0.93 54.44 -28.38
C ASP A 22 2.28 54.47 -27.62
N GLY A 23 3.33 53.89 -28.22
CA GLY A 23 4.69 53.80 -27.67
C GLY A 23 5.01 52.46 -26.97
N GLU A 24 6.29 52.08 -26.97
CA GLU A 24 6.79 50.77 -26.47
C GLU A 24 6.44 50.51 -24.99
N GLU A 25 6.37 51.56 -24.16
CA GLU A 25 5.96 51.45 -22.74
C GLU A 25 4.46 51.11 -22.56
N ASN A 26 3.67 51.12 -23.64
CA ASN A 26 2.22 50.85 -23.61
C ASN A 26 1.84 49.52 -24.28
N ASP A 27 2.77 48.62 -24.62
CA ASP A 27 2.47 47.40 -25.38
C ASP A 27 1.41 46.48 -24.73
N ALA A 28 1.52 46.22 -23.43
CA ALA A 28 0.53 45.43 -22.70
C ALA A 28 -0.85 46.11 -22.70
N LYS A 29 -0.85 47.43 -22.57
CA LYS A 29 -2.05 48.26 -22.54
C LYS A 29 -2.74 48.32 -23.91
N LEU A 30 -1.94 48.38 -24.97
CA LEU A 30 -2.38 48.36 -26.36
C LEU A 30 -3.02 47.02 -26.72
N ASN A 31 -2.38 45.90 -26.38
CA ASN A 31 -2.92 44.56 -26.64
C ASN A 31 -4.28 44.34 -25.97
N ILE A 32 -4.41 44.71 -24.69
CA ILE A 32 -5.69 44.59 -23.96
C ILE A 32 -6.73 45.55 -24.56
N ALA A 33 -6.33 46.75 -24.99
CA ALA A 33 -7.24 47.71 -25.63
C ALA A 33 -7.78 47.19 -26.97
N VAL A 34 -6.94 46.58 -27.82
CA VAL A 34 -7.33 45.96 -29.09
C VAL A 34 -8.27 44.77 -28.85
N GLN A 35 -7.91 43.88 -27.92
CA GLN A 35 -8.75 42.73 -27.58
C GLN A 35 -10.14 43.16 -27.10
N ARG A 36 -10.23 44.15 -26.20
CA ARG A 36 -11.51 44.66 -25.70
C ARG A 36 -12.32 45.34 -26.80
N ARG A 37 -11.68 46.11 -27.69
CA ARG A 37 -12.36 46.73 -28.83
C ARG A 37 -12.99 45.67 -29.75
N ASN A 38 -12.26 44.59 -30.03
CA ASN A 38 -12.75 43.44 -30.79
C ASN A 38 -13.90 42.73 -30.06
N ALA A 39 -13.78 42.49 -28.75
CA ALA A 39 -14.83 41.87 -27.95
C ALA A 39 -16.14 42.69 -27.92
N PHE A 40 -16.06 44.01 -28.08
CA PHE A 40 -17.24 44.86 -28.26
C PHE A 40 -17.77 44.92 -29.70
N ASN A 41 -17.28 44.08 -30.62
CA ASN A 41 -17.63 44.03 -32.05
C ASN A 41 -17.48 45.40 -32.76
N ARG A 42 -16.41 46.12 -32.47
CA ARG A 42 -16.16 47.45 -33.05
C ARG A 42 -15.15 47.36 -34.19
N CYS A 43 -15.30 48.23 -35.18
CA CYS A 43 -14.42 48.28 -36.34
C CYS A 43 -12.96 48.49 -35.89
N ALA A 44 -12.03 47.69 -36.44
CA ALA A 44 -10.61 47.83 -36.18
C ALA A 44 -10.14 49.23 -36.62
N LEU A 45 -9.44 49.94 -35.75
CA LEU A 45 -8.86 51.25 -36.03
C LEU A 45 -7.35 51.15 -35.89
N GLU A 46 -6.65 51.78 -36.83
CA GLU A 46 -5.20 51.94 -36.78
C GLU A 46 -4.82 52.80 -35.56
N VAL A 47 -3.79 52.38 -34.83
CA VAL A 47 -3.33 53.07 -33.62
C VAL A 47 -2.22 54.04 -34.00
N THR A 48 -2.57 55.32 -33.97
CA THR A 48 -1.65 56.44 -34.19
C THR A 48 -1.29 57.14 -32.87
N ASP A 49 -0.34 58.08 -32.93
CA ASP A 49 0.08 58.98 -31.85
C ASP A 49 -1.05 59.84 -31.27
N LEU A 50 -2.21 59.90 -31.94
CA LEU A 50 -3.42 60.59 -31.51
C LEU A 50 -4.44 59.67 -30.83
N THR A 51 -4.18 58.36 -30.77
CA THR A 51 -5.11 57.37 -30.21
C THR A 51 -5.11 57.40 -28.68
N ARG A 52 -6.29 57.52 -28.08
CA ARG A 52 -6.44 57.69 -26.63
C ARG A 52 -7.57 56.84 -26.06
N ILE A 53 -7.45 56.47 -24.78
CA ILE A 53 -8.51 55.80 -24.02
C ILE A 53 -8.98 56.68 -22.85
N CYS A 54 -10.25 56.53 -22.44
CA CYS A 54 -10.80 57.27 -21.30
C CYS A 54 -10.27 56.74 -19.96
N ILE A 55 -10.39 57.54 -18.89
CA ILE A 55 -9.90 57.19 -17.54
C ILE A 55 -10.43 55.83 -17.07
N ASN A 56 -11.71 55.55 -17.27
CA ASN A 56 -12.32 54.30 -16.79
C ASN A 56 -11.75 53.07 -17.51
N CYS A 57 -11.58 53.16 -18.84
CA CYS A 57 -10.94 52.08 -19.60
C CYS A 57 -9.47 51.93 -19.22
N ASN A 58 -8.77 53.04 -19.01
CA ASN A 58 -7.37 53.05 -18.58
C ASN A 58 -7.18 52.40 -17.19
N GLN A 59 -8.03 52.76 -16.23
CA GLN A 59 -8.01 52.19 -14.89
C GLN A 59 -8.33 50.69 -14.90
N SER A 60 -9.33 50.29 -15.68
CA SER A 60 -9.70 48.87 -15.82
C SER A 60 -8.60 48.04 -16.49
N ILE A 61 -7.87 48.60 -17.46
CA ILE A 61 -6.70 47.92 -18.05
C ILE A 61 -5.57 47.83 -17.02
N ARG A 62 -5.31 48.91 -16.26
CA ARG A 62 -4.28 48.90 -15.20
C ARG A 62 -4.58 47.88 -14.11
N GLN A 63 -5.84 47.77 -13.69
CA GLN A 63 -6.28 46.76 -12.73
C GLN A 63 -6.14 45.34 -13.28
N GLU A 64 -6.41 45.14 -14.57
CA GLU A 64 -6.18 43.85 -15.22
C GLU A 64 -4.68 43.54 -15.26
N ILE A 65 -3.84 44.46 -15.72
CA ILE A 65 -2.37 44.27 -15.72
C ILE A 65 -1.86 43.98 -14.30
N GLN A 66 -2.32 44.72 -13.30
CA GLN A 66 -1.93 44.50 -11.91
C GLN A 66 -2.40 43.14 -11.40
N ALA A 67 -3.64 42.73 -11.69
CA ALA A 67 -4.14 41.39 -11.34
C ALA A 67 -3.37 40.28 -12.07
N ILE A 68 -2.85 40.57 -13.27
CA ILE A 68 -2.00 39.65 -14.04
C ILE A 68 -0.60 39.55 -13.43
N GLU A 69 -0.04 40.66 -12.95
CA GLU A 69 1.26 40.73 -12.28
C GLU A 69 1.23 40.12 -10.86
N GLU A 70 0.07 40.16 -10.20
CA GLU A 70 -0.16 39.61 -8.86
C GLU A 70 -0.63 38.14 -8.87
N ASP A 71 -0.91 37.55 -10.04
CA ASP A 71 -1.35 36.16 -10.21
C ASP A 71 -0.17 35.18 -10.20
N PRO A 72 0.00 34.35 -9.15
CA PRO A 72 1.11 33.39 -9.04
C PRO A 72 1.02 32.24 -10.08
N GLY A 73 -0.09 32.11 -10.80
CA GLY A 73 -0.27 31.16 -11.91
C GLY A 73 0.13 31.71 -13.28
N ARG A 74 0.50 32.99 -13.41
CA ARG A 74 0.91 33.60 -14.68
C ARG A 74 2.42 33.72 -14.80
N LEU A 75 2.92 33.29 -15.96
CA LEU A 75 4.34 33.28 -16.28
C LEU A 75 4.83 34.69 -16.62
N ARG A 76 5.73 35.25 -15.79
CA ARG A 76 6.51 36.46 -16.13
C ARG A 76 7.78 36.03 -16.86
N LEU A 77 7.81 36.26 -18.17
CA LEU A 77 9.00 36.03 -19.00
C LEU A 77 9.80 37.32 -19.09
N ASN A 78 11.01 37.33 -18.53
CA ASN A 78 11.93 38.44 -18.75
C ASN A 78 12.54 38.28 -20.14
N VAL A 79 12.03 39.01 -21.12
CA VAL A 79 12.56 38.97 -22.49
C VAL A 79 13.71 39.96 -22.60
N LEU A 80 14.89 39.47 -22.99
CA LEU A 80 16.05 40.33 -23.20
C LEU A 80 16.05 40.84 -24.64
N SER A 81 15.70 42.11 -24.84
CA SER A 81 15.70 42.75 -26.15
C SER A 81 17.06 43.40 -26.44
N GLN A 82 17.56 43.18 -27.65
CA GLN A 82 18.77 43.84 -28.13
C GLN A 82 18.39 45.21 -28.71
N THR A 83 19.03 46.27 -28.24
CA THR A 83 18.67 47.66 -28.59
C THR A 83 18.94 48.02 -30.05
N ARG A 84 19.94 47.39 -30.70
CA ARG A 84 20.26 47.58 -32.12
C ARG A 84 20.67 46.28 -32.80
N ASN A 85 20.07 46.01 -33.96
CA ASN A 85 20.46 44.90 -34.80
C ASN A 85 21.92 45.06 -35.25
N GLY A 86 22.77 44.10 -34.88
CA GLY A 86 24.19 44.08 -35.28
C GLY A 86 25.19 44.57 -34.24
N THR A 87 24.81 44.60 -32.96
CA THR A 87 25.71 44.96 -31.83
C THR A 87 25.90 43.76 -30.87
N CYS A 88 26.70 43.92 -29.81
CA CYS A 88 26.73 43.00 -28.68
C CYS A 88 25.60 43.35 -27.70
N LEU A 89 24.85 42.34 -27.24
CA LEU A 89 23.74 42.51 -26.30
C LEU A 89 24.11 43.13 -24.94
N ILE A 90 25.39 43.08 -24.55
CA ILE A 90 25.87 43.59 -23.24
C ILE A 90 26.54 44.95 -23.38
N CYS A 91 27.54 45.06 -24.26
CA CYS A 91 28.35 46.28 -24.37
C CYS A 91 28.06 47.14 -25.60
N ASN A 92 27.11 46.75 -26.45
CA ASN A 92 26.80 47.39 -27.72
C ASN A 92 27.97 47.48 -28.73
N ALA A 93 29.08 46.75 -28.51
CA ALA A 93 30.18 46.71 -29.45
C ALA A 93 29.73 46.15 -30.81
N GLU A 94 30.31 46.64 -31.90
CA GLU A 94 29.99 46.21 -33.28
C GLU A 94 31.00 45.19 -33.84
N VAL A 95 32.04 44.89 -33.07
CA VAL A 95 33.13 43.99 -33.44
C VAL A 95 33.03 42.67 -32.70
N ASP A 96 33.54 41.59 -33.31
CA ASP A 96 33.68 40.27 -32.70
C ASP A 96 32.34 39.61 -32.29
N LEU A 97 31.31 39.76 -33.12
CA LEU A 97 29.94 39.39 -32.78
C LEU A 97 29.60 37.93 -33.11
N HIS A 98 29.22 37.20 -32.07
CA HIS A 98 28.81 35.81 -32.14
C HIS A 98 27.33 35.68 -31.83
N ARG A 99 26.59 34.97 -32.68
CA ARG A 99 25.21 34.62 -32.37
C ARG A 99 25.21 33.67 -31.19
N LEU A 100 24.40 33.97 -30.17
CA LEU A 100 24.28 33.08 -29.01
C LEU A 100 23.73 31.72 -29.46
N SER A 101 24.39 30.64 -29.05
CA SER A 101 23.95 29.28 -29.32
C SER A 101 22.64 28.99 -28.59
N ILE A 102 21.88 28.00 -29.10
CA ILE A 102 20.64 27.56 -28.44
C ILE A 102 20.94 27.07 -27.02
N GLU A 103 22.08 26.42 -26.81
CA GLU A 103 22.55 25.96 -25.51
C GLU A 103 22.84 27.12 -24.55
N CYS A 104 23.43 28.22 -25.03
CA CYS A 104 23.63 29.42 -24.23
C CYS A 104 22.29 30.05 -23.83
N LYS A 105 21.33 30.12 -24.76
CA LYS A 105 20.01 30.70 -24.50
C LYS A 105 19.21 29.85 -23.52
N ALA A 106 19.28 28.52 -23.67
CA ALA A 106 18.71 27.58 -22.72
C ALA A 106 19.34 27.74 -21.34
N ASN A 107 20.67 27.83 -21.25
CA ASN A 107 21.38 28.06 -19.98
C ASN A 107 20.93 29.35 -19.27
N VAL A 108 20.80 30.45 -20.01
CA VAL A 108 20.32 31.74 -19.44
C VAL A 108 18.85 31.67 -19.01
N PHE A 109 18.02 30.97 -19.77
CA PHE A 109 16.62 30.75 -19.40
C PHE A 109 16.49 29.87 -18.15
N ILE A 110 17.25 28.77 -18.10
CA ILE A 110 17.31 27.82 -16.98
C ILE A 110 17.72 28.55 -15.70
N CYS A 111 18.74 29.42 -15.79
CA CYS A 111 19.33 29.97 -14.59
C CYS A 111 18.80 31.34 -14.15
N ARG A 112 18.12 32.08 -15.04
CA ARG A 112 17.64 33.46 -14.73
C ARG A 112 16.21 33.73 -15.14
N ASN A 113 15.48 32.76 -15.69
CA ASN A 113 14.14 32.95 -16.25
C ASN A 113 14.11 34.10 -17.29
N ILE A 114 15.20 34.23 -18.07
CA ILE A 114 15.35 35.23 -19.13
C ILE A 114 15.25 34.54 -20.49
N TYR A 115 14.26 34.92 -21.28
CA TYR A 115 14.11 34.47 -22.66
C TYR A 115 14.95 35.36 -23.59
N ILE A 116 15.87 34.73 -24.33
CA ILE A 116 16.68 35.41 -25.33
C ILE A 116 16.12 35.08 -26.73
N PRO A 117 15.62 36.08 -27.49
CA PRO A 117 15.09 35.88 -28.83
C PRO A 117 16.07 35.29 -29.84
N GLU A 118 15.53 34.89 -30.99
CA GLU A 118 16.37 34.49 -32.12
C GLU A 118 17.24 35.66 -32.61
N ASN A 119 18.42 35.33 -33.14
CA ASN A 119 19.36 36.28 -33.74
C ASN A 119 20.13 37.23 -32.80
N VAL A 120 19.94 37.16 -31.47
CA VAL A 120 20.73 37.93 -30.49
C VAL A 120 22.22 37.56 -30.52
N LYS A 121 23.10 38.57 -30.46
CA LYS A 121 24.55 38.42 -30.55
C LYS A 121 25.29 38.95 -29.32
N SER A 122 26.42 38.33 -28.97
CA SER A 122 27.36 38.80 -27.94
C SER A 122 28.79 38.82 -28.47
N CYS A 123 29.66 39.69 -27.95
CA CYS A 123 31.09 39.60 -28.22
C CYS A 123 31.74 38.51 -27.36
N GLN A 124 32.90 37.99 -27.80
CA GLN A 124 33.58 36.88 -27.12
C GLN A 124 34.03 37.27 -25.70
N HIS A 125 34.26 38.55 -25.44
CA HIS A 125 34.63 39.05 -24.11
C HIS A 125 33.57 38.78 -23.02
N HIS A 126 32.31 38.61 -23.40
CA HIS A 126 31.22 38.29 -22.47
C HIS A 126 30.83 36.80 -22.48
N LEU A 127 31.56 35.98 -23.24
CA LEU A 127 31.36 34.54 -23.31
C LEU A 127 32.47 33.83 -22.53
N ASP A 128 32.11 32.78 -21.79
CA ASP A 128 33.05 31.86 -21.20
C ASP A 128 33.71 30.99 -22.29
N GLY A 129 34.69 30.18 -21.92
CA GLY A 129 35.40 29.28 -22.85
C GLY A 129 34.50 28.23 -23.54
N ARG A 130 33.23 28.12 -23.17
CA ARG A 130 32.22 27.23 -23.78
C ARG A 130 31.17 28.01 -24.59
N GLY A 131 31.29 29.33 -24.70
CA GLY A 131 30.35 30.17 -25.43
C GLY A 131 29.10 30.56 -24.65
N PHE A 132 29.11 30.48 -23.32
CA PHE A 132 28.01 30.90 -22.43
C PHE A 132 28.26 32.27 -21.81
N LEU A 133 27.20 33.02 -21.46
CA LEU A 133 27.37 34.29 -20.75
C LEU A 133 28.08 34.08 -19.39
N LEU A 134 29.03 34.96 -19.06
CA LEU A 134 29.93 34.79 -17.89
C LEU A 134 29.19 34.57 -16.54
N PRO A 135 29.75 33.74 -15.62
CA PRO A 135 29.05 33.21 -14.44
C PRO A 135 28.67 34.19 -13.32
N ALA A 136 29.06 35.47 -13.39
CA ALA A 136 28.68 36.48 -12.38
C ALA A 136 27.15 36.71 -12.30
N LEU A 137 26.40 36.12 -13.22
CA LEU A 137 24.94 36.15 -13.32
C LEU A 137 24.29 34.81 -12.94
N LEU A 138 24.79 33.98 -12.01
CA LEU A 138 24.15 32.66 -11.69
C LEU A 138 24.33 32.24 -10.20
N LEU A 139 23.26 32.10 -9.40
CA LEU A 139 23.27 31.52 -8.03
C LEU A 139 22.00 30.67 -7.75
N ASP A 140 22.14 29.68 -6.84
CA ASP A 140 21.47 28.39 -6.62
C ASP A 140 19.93 28.28 -6.36
N GLU A 141 19.06 29.19 -6.82
CA GLU A 141 17.60 29.14 -6.51
C GLU A 141 16.72 28.35 -7.52
N GLU A 142 17.26 27.37 -8.26
CA GLU A 142 16.64 26.92 -9.52
C GLU A 142 15.76 25.64 -9.48
N PHE A 143 15.78 24.82 -8.41
CA PHE A 143 15.06 23.52 -8.45
C PHE A 143 13.54 23.69 -8.49
N GLU A 144 13.00 24.70 -7.81
CA GLU A 144 11.57 25.01 -7.84
C GLU A 144 11.14 25.38 -9.26
N CYS A 145 11.92 26.10 -10.05
CA CYS A 145 11.57 26.45 -11.43
C CYS A 145 11.28 25.22 -12.31
N PHE A 146 11.91 24.07 -12.06
CA PHE A 146 11.73 22.84 -12.84
C PHE A 146 10.71 21.85 -12.27
N SER A 147 10.46 21.87 -10.97
CA SER A 147 9.66 20.83 -10.31
C SER A 147 8.67 21.46 -9.33
N PRO A 148 7.42 21.00 -9.23
CA PRO A 148 6.45 21.56 -8.28
C PRO A 148 6.77 21.22 -6.82
N ILE A 149 7.88 20.52 -6.57
CA ILE A 149 8.28 19.96 -5.28
C ILE A 149 9.75 20.26 -5.01
N THR A 150 10.14 20.21 -3.74
CA THR A 150 11.54 20.39 -3.30
C THR A 150 12.42 19.21 -3.73
N LYS A 151 13.74 19.40 -3.64
CA LYS A 151 14.72 18.36 -4.00
C LYS A 151 14.62 17.11 -3.12
N ASP A 152 14.26 17.26 -1.85
CA ASP A 152 14.08 16.14 -0.93
C ASP A 152 12.77 15.38 -1.20
N GLN A 153 11.67 16.10 -1.43
CA GLN A 153 10.41 15.51 -1.88
C GLN A 153 10.58 14.80 -3.24
N PHE A 154 11.41 15.33 -4.14
CA PHE A 154 11.73 14.67 -5.40
C PHE A 154 12.48 13.35 -5.20
N ARG A 155 13.46 13.32 -4.28
CA ARG A 155 14.19 12.10 -3.93
C ARG A 155 13.25 11.06 -3.34
N GLU A 156 12.36 11.48 -2.43
CA GLU A 156 11.33 10.64 -1.85
C GLU A 156 10.38 10.10 -2.94
N LEU A 157 9.79 10.97 -3.77
CA LEU A 157 8.89 10.59 -4.86
C LEU A 157 9.54 9.59 -5.83
N PHE A 158 10.83 9.74 -6.11
CA PHE A 158 11.58 8.81 -6.95
C PHE A 158 11.65 7.38 -6.37
N THR A 159 11.61 7.22 -5.04
CA THR A 159 11.56 5.89 -4.41
C THR A 159 10.24 5.14 -4.67
N TYR A 160 9.19 5.87 -5.08
CA TYR A 160 7.90 5.29 -5.45
C TYR A 160 7.81 4.90 -6.93
N CYS A 161 8.80 5.26 -7.76
CA CYS A 161 8.81 4.90 -9.18
C CYS A 161 9.22 3.44 -9.40
N ASP A 162 8.24 2.56 -9.64
CA ASP A 162 8.48 1.16 -10.00
C ASP A 162 8.80 0.96 -11.49
N ARG A 163 9.39 -0.19 -11.81
CA ARG A 163 9.61 -0.63 -13.19
C ARG A 163 8.28 -0.94 -13.90
N VAL A 164 8.15 -0.49 -15.14
CA VAL A 164 6.93 -0.65 -15.95
C VAL A 164 7.04 -1.91 -16.81
N PRO A 165 6.13 -2.90 -16.70
CA PRO A 165 6.15 -4.12 -17.51
C PRO A 165 5.83 -3.83 -18.99
N ARG A 166 6.50 -4.56 -19.89
CA ARG A 166 6.33 -4.52 -21.36
C ARG A 166 6.48 -5.94 -21.92
N GLU A 167 6.02 -6.17 -23.15
CA GLU A 167 6.35 -7.39 -23.88
C GLU A 167 7.88 -7.54 -23.97
N GLY A 168 8.41 -8.65 -23.45
CA GLY A 168 9.85 -8.93 -23.44
C GLY A 168 10.65 -8.29 -22.31
N GLY A 169 10.03 -7.68 -21.27
CA GLY A 169 10.77 -7.27 -20.07
C GLY A 169 10.21 -6.06 -19.32
N TYR A 170 11.10 -5.21 -18.82
CA TYR A 170 10.75 -4.06 -17.97
C TYR A 170 11.41 -2.77 -18.44
N ARG A 171 10.73 -1.64 -18.23
CA ARG A 171 11.29 -0.31 -18.41
C ARG A 171 11.46 0.40 -17.08
N TYR A 172 12.60 1.05 -16.91
CA TYR A 172 12.95 1.74 -15.67
C TYR A 172 12.69 3.23 -15.77
N VAL A 173 12.22 3.83 -14.67
CA VAL A 173 12.14 5.28 -14.54
C VAL A 173 13.47 5.78 -14.00
N THR A 174 14.09 6.69 -14.73
CA THR A 174 15.29 7.39 -14.26
C THR A 174 14.90 8.71 -13.60
N LYS A 175 15.80 9.30 -12.80
CA LYS A 175 15.57 10.65 -12.24
C LYS A 175 15.30 11.67 -13.35
N LYS A 176 15.96 11.52 -14.50
CA LYS A 176 15.74 12.33 -15.71
C LYS A 176 14.31 12.18 -16.25
N HIS A 177 13.74 10.97 -16.26
CA HIS A 177 12.35 10.74 -16.67
C HIS A 177 11.37 11.42 -15.72
N LEU A 178 11.56 11.26 -14.40
CA LEU A 178 10.68 11.83 -13.38
C LEU A 178 10.76 13.36 -13.36
N LEU A 179 11.96 13.94 -13.39
CA LEU A 179 12.15 15.40 -13.37
C LEU A 179 11.55 16.03 -14.62
N MET A 180 11.73 15.40 -15.78
CA MET A 180 11.12 15.84 -17.02
C MET A 180 9.59 15.79 -16.97
N PHE A 181 9.02 14.70 -16.46
CA PHE A 181 7.58 14.56 -16.30
C PHE A 181 7.02 15.65 -15.39
N LEU A 182 7.66 15.90 -14.24
CA LEU A 182 7.26 16.95 -13.30
C LEU A 182 7.42 18.36 -13.90
N CYS A 183 8.48 18.60 -14.67
CA CYS A 183 8.68 19.86 -15.37
C CYS A 183 7.60 20.10 -16.42
N LYS A 184 7.26 19.08 -17.21
CA LYS A 184 6.16 19.17 -18.16
C LYS A 184 4.83 19.42 -17.47
N MET A 185 4.58 18.76 -16.33
CA MET A 185 3.36 18.96 -15.54
C MET A 185 3.28 20.36 -14.92
N ARG A 186 4.40 20.89 -14.42
CA ARG A 186 4.47 22.23 -13.82
C ARG A 186 4.37 23.34 -14.87
N GLN A 187 5.03 23.17 -16.00
CA GLN A 187 5.26 24.24 -16.98
C GLN A 187 4.40 24.14 -18.24
N GLY A 188 3.66 23.03 -18.45
CA GLY A 188 2.78 22.86 -19.61
C GLY A 188 3.50 22.79 -20.96
N LEU A 189 4.80 22.49 -20.96
CA LEU A 189 5.66 22.58 -22.14
C LEU A 189 5.37 21.48 -23.18
N SER A 190 5.63 21.78 -24.45
CA SER A 190 5.47 20.82 -25.55
C SER A 190 6.52 19.71 -25.50
N ASP A 191 6.20 18.55 -26.09
CA ASP A 191 7.16 17.42 -26.16
C ASP A 191 8.46 17.81 -26.87
N ASP A 192 8.38 18.67 -27.89
CA ASP A 192 9.56 19.11 -28.65
C ASP A 192 10.47 19.98 -27.79
N PHE A 193 9.88 20.88 -26.99
CA PHE A 193 10.61 21.76 -26.10
C PHE A 193 11.27 20.99 -24.95
N VAL A 194 10.53 20.05 -24.37
CA VAL A 194 11.03 19.16 -23.30
C VAL A 194 12.09 18.20 -23.83
N CYS A 195 11.97 17.73 -25.08
CA CYS A 195 12.97 16.90 -25.74
C CYS A 195 14.31 17.62 -25.85
N ALA A 196 14.31 18.89 -26.27
CA ALA A 196 15.52 19.70 -26.35
C ALA A 196 16.09 20.02 -24.96
N MET A 197 15.24 20.46 -24.04
CA MET A 197 15.64 20.88 -22.69
C MET A 197 16.26 19.73 -21.88
N PHE A 198 15.71 18.52 -21.99
CA PHE A 198 16.25 17.34 -21.32
C PHE A 198 17.15 16.51 -22.22
N GLN A 199 17.50 16.93 -23.43
CA GLN A 199 18.40 16.19 -24.34
C GLN A 199 17.98 14.71 -24.52
N TYR A 200 16.74 14.48 -24.96
CA TYR A 200 16.34 13.17 -25.47
C TYR A 200 16.70 13.06 -26.95
N SER A 201 16.99 11.84 -27.41
CA SER A 201 17.40 11.59 -28.80
C SER A 201 16.29 11.88 -29.83
N SER A 202 15.03 11.87 -29.40
CA SER A 202 13.89 12.20 -30.24
C SER A 202 12.65 12.57 -29.43
N ARG A 203 11.69 13.22 -30.09
CA ARG A 203 10.33 13.45 -29.56
C ARG A 203 9.68 12.15 -29.10
N GLN A 204 9.84 11.08 -29.88
CA GLN A 204 9.29 9.76 -29.54
C GLN A 204 9.89 9.21 -28.23
N ALA A 205 11.21 9.35 -28.03
CA ALA A 205 11.86 8.98 -26.78
C ALA A 205 11.35 9.83 -25.60
N THR A 206 11.05 11.11 -25.83
CA THR A 206 10.45 12.01 -24.84
C THR A 206 9.04 11.57 -24.46
N SER A 207 8.15 11.34 -25.42
CA SER A 207 6.80 10.83 -25.15
C SER A 207 6.82 9.46 -24.46
N LEU A 208 7.80 8.61 -24.79
CA LEU A 208 8.00 7.32 -24.14
C LEU A 208 8.44 7.45 -22.68
N ALA A 209 9.37 8.35 -22.39
CA ALA A 209 9.81 8.66 -21.03
C ALA A 209 8.67 9.23 -20.18
N ILE A 210 7.84 10.11 -20.76
CA ILE A 210 6.62 10.65 -20.12
C ILE A 210 5.66 9.52 -19.77
N ALA A 211 5.35 8.65 -20.76
CA ALA A 211 4.45 7.53 -20.57
C ALA A 211 4.98 6.55 -19.50
N THR A 212 6.29 6.30 -19.48
CA THR A 212 6.93 5.39 -18.51
C THR A 212 6.90 5.97 -17.10
N ALA A 213 7.23 7.25 -16.91
CA ALA A 213 7.15 7.92 -15.60
C ALA A 213 5.70 7.97 -15.09
N ARG A 214 4.74 8.34 -15.96
CA ARG A 214 3.31 8.35 -15.63
C ARG A 214 2.83 6.96 -15.21
N GLN A 215 3.11 5.94 -16.01
CA GLN A 215 2.63 4.58 -15.75
C GLN A 215 3.25 4.00 -14.48
N SER A 216 4.54 4.28 -14.23
CA SER A 216 5.23 3.90 -12.99
C SER A 216 4.57 4.51 -11.75
N LEU A 217 4.30 5.82 -11.78
CA LEU A 217 3.61 6.52 -10.68
C LEU A 217 2.16 6.06 -10.49
N MET A 218 1.49 5.61 -11.55
CA MET A 218 0.11 5.11 -11.50
C MET A 218 0.00 3.62 -11.15
N GLN A 219 1.09 2.85 -11.18
CA GLN A 219 1.06 1.41 -10.93
C GLN A 219 0.84 1.06 -9.46
N ARG A 220 1.21 1.96 -8.54
CA ARG A 220 0.95 1.76 -7.10
C ARG A 220 -0.49 2.15 -6.78
N ARG A 221 -1.27 1.18 -6.31
CA ARG A 221 -2.55 1.45 -5.65
C ARG A 221 -2.23 1.84 -4.21
N HIS A 222 -2.64 3.04 -3.80
CA HIS A 222 -2.59 3.40 -2.39
C HIS A 222 -3.53 2.46 -1.63
N LEU A 223 -2.95 1.66 -0.75
CA LEU A 223 -3.71 0.86 0.19
C LEU A 223 -4.14 1.78 1.32
N VAL A 224 -5.43 1.76 1.63
CA VAL A 224 -5.99 2.46 2.78
C VAL A 224 -6.63 1.43 3.71
N LYS A 225 -6.46 1.62 5.02
CA LYS A 225 -6.99 0.71 6.04
C LYS A 225 -7.86 1.47 7.05
N PRO A 226 -9.14 1.09 7.22
CA PRO A 226 -9.91 1.52 8.38
C PRO A 226 -9.53 0.69 9.60
N VAL A 227 -9.68 1.27 10.79
CA VAL A 227 -9.55 0.54 12.06
C VAL A 227 -10.94 0.47 12.71
N LEU A 228 -11.38 -0.74 13.04
CA LEU A 228 -12.68 -0.97 13.67
C LEU A 228 -12.49 -1.25 15.16
N ILE A 229 -13.30 -0.58 15.98
CA ILE A 229 -13.50 -0.90 17.39
C ILE A 229 -14.86 -1.60 17.50
N VAL A 230 -14.84 -2.83 18.00
CA VAL A 230 -16.02 -3.72 18.01
C VAL A 230 -16.19 -4.28 19.42
N ALA A 231 -17.42 -4.24 19.92
CA ALA A 231 -17.79 -4.87 21.18
C ALA A 231 -17.81 -6.41 21.06
N PRO A 232 -17.74 -7.16 22.18
CA PRO A 232 -17.71 -8.63 22.16
C PRO A 232 -18.91 -9.30 21.48
N ASP A 233 -20.08 -8.66 21.52
CA ASP A 233 -21.33 -9.08 20.86
C ASP A 233 -21.44 -8.60 19.39
N GLY A 234 -20.39 -7.93 18.91
CA GLY A 234 -20.25 -7.52 17.52
C GLY A 234 -20.81 -6.15 17.19
N TRP A 235 -21.21 -5.30 18.13
CA TRP A 235 -21.53 -3.91 17.80
C TRP A 235 -20.28 -3.15 17.37
N ILE A 236 -20.36 -2.45 16.24
CA ILE A 236 -19.28 -1.56 15.80
C ILE A 236 -19.41 -0.27 16.60
N LEU A 237 -18.52 -0.06 17.57
CA LEU A 237 -18.55 1.12 18.44
C LEU A 237 -17.96 2.34 17.73
N HIS A 238 -16.87 2.12 16.98
CA HIS A 238 -16.20 3.19 16.28
C HIS A 238 -15.44 2.68 15.04
N ILE A 239 -15.32 3.56 14.04
CA ILE A 239 -14.49 3.32 12.86
C ILE A 239 -13.55 4.52 12.68
N GLN A 240 -12.26 4.22 12.74
CA GLN A 240 -11.14 5.15 12.63
C GLN A 240 -10.54 5.10 11.22
N GLY A 241 -9.96 6.23 10.80
CA GLY A 241 -9.36 6.40 9.48
C GLY A 241 -10.39 6.56 8.35
N PRO A 242 -10.05 6.13 7.11
CA PRO A 242 -8.96 5.21 6.82
C PRO A 242 -7.60 5.90 6.71
N TYR A 243 -6.56 5.18 7.13
CA TYR A 243 -5.17 5.62 7.07
C TYR A 243 -4.50 5.02 5.85
N PHE A 244 -3.45 5.67 5.34
CA PHE A 244 -2.57 5.04 4.37
C PHE A 244 -1.89 3.81 5.01
N SER A 245 -1.77 2.72 4.26
CA SER A 245 -1.02 1.54 4.72
C SER A 245 0.47 1.75 4.47
N ASP A 246 1.08 2.67 5.22
CA ASP A 246 2.51 2.97 5.21
C ASP A 246 3.15 2.71 6.59
N HIS A 247 4.47 2.91 6.67
CA HIS A 247 5.24 2.67 7.89
C HIS A 247 4.90 3.65 9.03
N SER A 248 4.53 4.89 8.67
CA SER A 248 4.16 5.95 9.61
C SER A 248 2.81 5.69 10.28
N ASN A 249 1.90 5.03 9.57
CA ASN A 249 0.57 4.64 10.03
C ASN A 249 0.52 3.15 10.41
N ASN A 250 1.49 2.67 11.19
CA ASN A 250 1.37 1.37 11.85
C ASN A 250 0.28 1.41 12.94
N ASP A 251 -0.18 0.24 13.38
CA ASP A 251 -1.39 0.14 14.21
C ASP A 251 -1.22 0.86 15.57
N ALA A 252 -0.05 0.73 16.21
CA ALA A 252 0.26 1.46 17.44
C ALA A 252 0.34 2.99 17.23
N ALA A 253 0.94 3.45 16.13
CA ALA A 253 1.02 4.87 15.80
C ALA A 253 -0.36 5.48 15.54
N ILE A 254 -1.24 4.76 14.82
CA ILE A 254 -2.62 5.16 14.60
C ILE A 254 -3.34 5.34 15.94
N LEU A 255 -3.26 4.36 16.83
CA LEU A 255 -3.95 4.44 18.11
C LEU A 255 -3.48 5.63 18.95
N ARG A 256 -2.17 5.83 19.06
CA ARG A 256 -1.58 6.97 19.78
C ARG A 256 -2.07 8.30 19.21
N ASN A 257 -2.01 8.45 17.89
CA ASN A 257 -2.48 9.67 17.23
C ASN A 257 -3.96 9.91 17.51
N GLU A 258 -4.82 8.90 17.46
CA GLU A 258 -6.26 9.06 17.75
C GLU A 258 -6.51 9.51 19.20
N PHE A 259 -5.76 8.98 20.16
CA PHE A 259 -5.85 9.43 21.55
C PHE A 259 -5.30 10.85 21.75
N ASP A 260 -4.23 11.23 21.06
CA ASP A 260 -3.66 12.58 21.14
C ASP A 260 -4.58 13.64 20.51
N HIS A 261 -5.24 13.30 19.40
CA HIS A 261 -6.10 14.24 18.66
C HIS A 261 -7.49 14.40 19.29
N ASP A 262 -8.08 13.33 19.83
CA ASP A 262 -9.44 13.36 20.40
C ASP A 262 -9.57 12.44 21.63
N ALA A 263 -8.72 12.71 22.64
CA ALA A 263 -8.73 11.99 23.91
C ALA A 263 -10.12 11.96 24.56
N GLN A 264 -10.88 13.05 24.47
CA GLN A 264 -12.19 13.15 25.11
C GLN A 264 -13.20 12.19 24.49
N ARG A 265 -13.24 12.07 23.16
CA ARG A 265 -14.13 11.10 22.50
C ARG A 265 -13.72 9.68 22.79
N MET A 266 -12.42 9.38 22.75
CA MET A 266 -11.91 8.05 23.06
C MET A 266 -12.24 7.66 24.51
N ARG A 267 -12.05 8.58 25.47
CA ARG A 267 -12.40 8.39 26.89
C ARG A 267 -13.90 8.31 27.17
N ARG A 268 -14.80 8.52 26.20
CA ARG A 268 -16.23 8.20 26.39
C ARG A 268 -16.50 6.70 26.27
N TRP A 269 -15.70 6.02 25.47
CA TRP A 269 -15.85 4.60 25.16
C TRP A 269 -14.88 3.73 25.94
N PHE A 270 -13.70 4.27 26.28
CA PHE A 270 -12.64 3.56 27.00
C PHE A 270 -12.43 4.20 28.37
N GLN A 271 -12.68 3.44 29.42
CA GLN A 271 -12.48 3.80 30.81
C GLN A 271 -11.30 3.01 31.40
N GLU A 272 -10.87 3.46 32.58
CA GLU A 272 -10.03 2.65 33.47
C GLU A 272 -10.71 1.31 33.75
N ASP A 273 -9.93 0.24 33.88
CA ASP A 273 -10.34 -1.16 34.04
C ASP A 273 -10.99 -1.85 32.82
N ASP A 274 -11.13 -1.16 31.68
CA ASP A 274 -11.58 -1.81 30.44
C ASP A 274 -10.55 -2.82 29.92
N ILE A 275 -11.03 -3.85 29.22
CA ILE A 275 -10.20 -4.87 28.57
C ILE A 275 -10.20 -4.64 27.05
N MET A 276 -9.02 -4.39 26.48
CA MET A 276 -8.82 -4.26 25.04
C MET A 276 -8.10 -5.48 24.45
N ILE A 277 -8.76 -6.16 23.52
CA ILE A 277 -8.18 -7.29 22.77
C ILE A 277 -7.62 -6.77 21.45
N VAL A 278 -6.29 -6.81 21.30
CA VAL A 278 -5.58 -6.19 20.18
C VAL A 278 -4.71 -7.19 19.41
N ASP A 279 -4.33 -6.84 18.17
CA ASP A 279 -3.33 -7.60 17.42
C ASP A 279 -1.91 -7.16 17.83
N ARG A 280 -0.92 -7.97 17.45
CA ARG A 280 0.51 -7.74 17.74
C ARG A 280 1.06 -6.42 17.21
N GLY A 281 0.40 -5.83 16.20
CA GLY A 281 0.76 -4.51 15.66
C GLY A 281 0.61 -3.36 16.67
N TYR A 282 -0.12 -3.58 17.76
CA TYR A 282 -0.32 -2.60 18.84
C TYR A 282 0.72 -2.72 19.97
N ARG A 283 1.75 -3.56 19.83
CA ARG A 283 2.80 -3.72 20.86
C ARG A 283 3.38 -2.39 21.33
N ASP A 284 3.66 -1.48 20.40
CA ASP A 284 4.29 -0.19 20.73
C ASP A 284 3.30 0.83 21.34
N ALA A 285 2.04 0.44 21.54
CA ALA A 285 1.00 1.19 22.25
C ALA A 285 0.79 0.70 23.70
N ILE A 286 1.52 -0.32 24.18
CA ILE A 286 1.45 -0.78 25.58
C ILE A 286 1.56 0.38 26.60
N PRO A 287 2.54 1.30 26.49
CA PRO A 287 2.65 2.39 27.46
C PRO A 287 1.42 3.31 27.50
N LEU A 288 0.70 3.42 26.38
CA LEU A 288 -0.54 4.19 26.32
C LEU A 288 -1.65 3.46 27.09
N PHE A 289 -1.78 2.14 26.94
CA PHE A 289 -2.77 1.37 27.69
C PHE A 289 -2.52 1.44 29.21
N GLU A 290 -1.25 1.31 29.63
CA GLU A 290 -0.85 1.48 31.03
C GLU A 290 -1.24 2.86 31.59
N GLN A 291 -0.94 3.92 30.83
CA GLN A 291 -1.30 5.29 31.22
C GLN A 291 -2.80 5.50 31.36
N LEU A 292 -3.60 4.76 30.60
CA LEU A 292 -5.07 4.85 30.62
C LEU A 292 -5.72 3.90 31.64
N GLY A 293 -4.93 3.06 32.33
CA GLY A 293 -5.46 2.04 33.24
C GLY A 293 -6.27 0.96 32.51
N ILE A 294 -5.98 0.72 31.23
CA ILE A 294 -6.65 -0.28 30.40
C ILE A 294 -5.86 -1.58 30.45
N THR A 295 -6.55 -2.70 30.68
CA THR A 295 -5.96 -4.04 30.54
C THR A 295 -5.93 -4.41 29.06
N TRP A 296 -4.80 -4.90 28.55
CA TRP A 296 -4.70 -5.32 27.16
C TRP A 296 -4.40 -6.81 27.04
N GLU A 297 -5.00 -7.43 26.03
CA GLU A 297 -4.80 -8.83 25.68
C GLU A 297 -4.30 -8.90 24.24
N MET A 298 -3.14 -9.54 24.02
CA MET A 298 -2.53 -9.66 22.70
C MET A 298 -1.87 -11.02 22.48
N PRO A 299 -1.76 -11.50 21.23
CA PRO A 299 -1.02 -12.73 20.96
C PRO A 299 0.47 -12.56 21.33
N ALA A 300 1.00 -13.56 22.02
CA ALA A 300 2.37 -13.58 22.50
C ALA A 300 3.42 -13.42 21.38
N LEU A 301 4.55 -12.91 21.81
CA LEU A 301 5.66 -12.50 20.98
C LEU A 301 6.85 -13.39 21.33
N LEU A 302 7.55 -13.91 20.32
CA LEU A 302 8.76 -14.69 20.60
C LEU A 302 9.85 -13.75 21.10
N ASN A 303 10.58 -14.17 22.13
CA ASN A 303 11.78 -13.47 22.56
C ASN A 303 12.90 -13.67 21.54
N ARG A 304 13.95 -12.85 21.66
CA ARG A 304 15.15 -13.01 20.85
C ARG A 304 15.75 -14.39 21.16
N ASN A 305 16.03 -15.17 20.10
CA ASN A 305 16.58 -16.54 20.13
C ASN A 305 15.59 -17.68 20.38
N GLU A 306 14.32 -17.40 20.67
CA GLU A 306 13.31 -18.44 20.77
C GLU A 306 12.77 -18.84 19.39
N ARG A 307 12.57 -20.15 19.19
CA ARG A 307 11.97 -20.70 17.96
C ARG A 307 10.47 -21.00 18.12
N GLN A 308 10.00 -21.11 19.36
CA GLN A 308 8.66 -21.55 19.71
C GLN A 308 8.21 -20.88 21.02
N LEU A 309 6.90 -20.64 21.14
CA LEU A 309 6.28 -20.09 22.34
C LEU A 309 6.24 -21.16 23.44
N SER A 310 6.08 -20.73 24.70
CA SER A 310 5.69 -21.64 25.78
C SER A 310 4.27 -22.17 25.55
N THR A 311 3.90 -23.28 26.21
CA THR A 311 2.54 -23.84 26.12
C THR A 311 1.50 -22.82 26.59
N GLU A 312 1.79 -22.11 27.68
CA GLU A 312 0.95 -21.07 28.26
C GLU A 312 0.77 -19.91 27.27
N ASP A 313 1.84 -19.29 26.79
CA ASP A 313 1.80 -18.21 25.79
C ASP A 313 1.06 -18.61 24.50
N ALA A 314 1.26 -19.85 24.04
CA ALA A 314 0.64 -20.34 22.83
C ALA A 314 -0.87 -20.58 23.00
N ASN A 315 -1.29 -21.04 24.19
CA ASN A 315 -2.69 -21.20 24.56
C ASN A 315 -3.36 -19.84 24.76
N GLU A 316 -2.76 -18.92 25.52
CA GLU A 316 -3.25 -17.54 25.68
C GLU A 316 -3.40 -16.84 24.33
N SER A 317 -2.38 -16.93 23.46
CA SER A 317 -2.46 -16.42 22.09
C SER A 317 -3.66 -16.99 21.32
N ARG A 318 -4.00 -18.26 21.54
CA ARG A 318 -5.16 -18.88 20.89
C ARG A 318 -6.47 -18.33 21.46
N LEU A 319 -6.57 -18.16 22.77
CA LEU A 319 -7.74 -17.55 23.42
C LEU A 319 -7.97 -16.12 22.89
N VAL A 320 -6.91 -15.30 22.86
CA VAL A 320 -6.95 -13.95 22.30
C VAL A 320 -7.44 -13.95 20.84
N THR A 321 -6.86 -14.80 19.98
CA THR A 321 -7.27 -14.86 18.57
C THR A 321 -8.68 -15.42 18.37
N LYS A 322 -9.15 -16.29 19.27
CA LYS A 322 -10.52 -16.82 19.27
C LYS A 322 -11.52 -15.73 19.64
N SER A 323 -11.22 -14.88 20.61
CA SER A 323 -12.07 -13.74 21.01
C SER A 323 -12.06 -12.63 19.96
N ARG A 324 -10.89 -12.31 19.39
CA ARG A 324 -10.72 -11.25 18.37
C ARG A 324 -11.44 -11.53 17.05
N TRP A 325 -11.91 -12.76 16.80
CA TRP A 325 -12.54 -13.17 15.53
C TRP A 325 -13.69 -12.24 15.09
N ILE A 326 -14.40 -11.64 16.04
CA ILE A 326 -15.55 -10.76 15.80
C ILE A 326 -15.18 -9.53 14.98
N VAL A 327 -13.96 -9.02 15.17
CA VAL A 327 -13.40 -7.88 14.42
C VAL A 327 -13.17 -8.26 12.96
N GLU A 328 -12.68 -9.47 12.70
CA GLU A 328 -12.48 -10.00 11.35
C GLU A 328 -13.83 -10.23 10.65
N ALA A 329 -14.82 -10.76 11.39
CA ALA A 329 -16.17 -10.98 10.90
C ALA A 329 -16.86 -9.67 10.47
N ARG A 330 -16.79 -8.63 11.30
CA ARG A 330 -17.36 -7.30 10.95
C ARG A 330 -16.62 -6.61 9.81
N ASN A 331 -15.30 -6.73 9.75
CA ASN A 331 -14.54 -6.29 8.59
C ASN A 331 -14.95 -7.04 7.31
N GLY A 332 -15.25 -8.34 7.42
CA GLY A 332 -15.81 -9.13 6.32
C GLY A 332 -17.18 -8.63 5.87
N HIS A 333 -18.07 -8.30 6.81
CA HIS A 333 -19.41 -7.77 6.53
C HIS A 333 -19.37 -6.45 5.77
N LEU A 334 -18.48 -5.52 6.15
CA LEU A 334 -18.29 -4.28 5.40
C LEU A 334 -18.01 -4.56 3.92
N ARG A 335 -17.11 -5.51 3.63
CA ARG A 335 -16.73 -5.86 2.24
C ARG A 335 -17.81 -6.64 1.51
N SER A 336 -18.53 -7.54 2.18
CA SER A 336 -19.53 -8.41 1.54
C SER A 336 -20.84 -7.69 1.26
N ILE A 337 -21.28 -6.81 2.17
CA ILE A 337 -22.52 -6.04 2.06
C ILE A 337 -22.30 -4.84 1.12
N PHE A 338 -21.19 -4.09 1.32
CA PHE A 338 -20.90 -2.89 0.55
C PHE A 338 -19.72 -3.12 -0.39
N LYS A 339 -20.04 -3.52 -1.63
CA LYS A 339 -19.06 -3.88 -2.68
C LYS A 339 -18.02 -2.78 -2.98
N ILE A 340 -18.33 -1.51 -2.68
CA ILE A 340 -17.38 -0.40 -2.79
C ILE A 340 -16.09 -0.63 -1.98
N PHE A 341 -16.17 -1.33 -0.83
CA PHE A 341 -15.01 -1.65 0.02
C PHE A 341 -14.30 -2.96 -0.37
N GLN A 342 -14.86 -3.74 -1.30
CA GLN A 342 -14.24 -4.97 -1.79
C GLN A 342 -13.17 -4.69 -2.86
N HIS A 343 -13.29 -3.57 -3.57
CA HIS A 343 -12.49 -3.26 -4.75
C HIS A 343 -11.74 -1.92 -4.61
N THR A 344 -11.04 -1.53 -5.67
CA THR A 344 -10.35 -0.25 -5.73
C THR A 344 -11.36 0.88 -5.81
N VAL A 345 -11.27 1.81 -4.85
CA VAL A 345 -12.10 3.01 -4.81
C VAL A 345 -11.51 4.05 -5.75
N GLN A 346 -12.37 4.73 -6.53
CA GLN A 346 -11.93 5.84 -7.37
C GLN A 346 -11.49 7.02 -6.50
N ILE A 347 -10.41 7.71 -6.90
CA ILE A 347 -9.77 8.77 -6.11
C ILE A 347 -10.75 9.88 -5.67
N GLN A 348 -11.76 10.17 -6.50
CA GLN A 348 -12.81 11.16 -6.23
C GLN A 348 -13.65 10.86 -4.97
N HIS A 349 -13.71 9.61 -4.53
CA HIS A 349 -14.45 9.20 -3.35
C HIS A 349 -13.59 9.21 -2.07
N ILE A 350 -12.27 9.39 -2.17
CA ILE A 350 -11.38 9.44 -1.01
C ILE A 350 -11.81 10.48 0.04
N PRO A 351 -12.22 11.71 -0.31
CA PRO A 351 -12.63 12.69 0.71
C PRO A 351 -13.80 12.22 1.59
N ASN A 352 -14.69 11.39 1.03
CA ASN A 352 -15.91 10.93 1.71
C ASN A 352 -15.79 9.48 2.20
N ILE A 353 -14.66 8.82 1.99
CA ILE A 353 -14.54 7.37 2.23
C ILE A 353 -14.68 7.03 3.73
N VAL A 354 -14.24 7.94 4.60
CA VAL A 354 -14.42 7.88 6.06
C VAL A 354 -15.90 7.80 6.40
N ASP A 355 -16.69 8.72 5.85
CA ASP A 355 -18.12 8.80 6.11
C ASP A 355 -18.86 7.59 5.54
N PHE A 356 -18.43 7.08 4.38
CA PHE A 356 -18.97 5.84 3.82
C PHE A 356 -18.77 4.67 4.78
N TYR A 357 -17.57 4.51 5.35
CA TYR A 357 -17.33 3.45 6.33
C TYR A 357 -18.19 3.63 7.58
N ARG A 358 -18.31 4.86 8.11
CA ARG A 358 -19.13 5.17 9.30
C ARG A 358 -20.63 4.90 9.05
N ILE A 359 -21.16 5.35 7.92
CA ILE A 359 -22.54 5.10 7.50
C ILE A 359 -22.77 3.59 7.33
N ALA A 360 -21.86 2.89 6.68
CA ALA A 360 -21.93 1.44 6.51
C ALA A 360 -21.93 0.71 7.87
N GLY A 361 -21.07 1.12 8.80
CA GLY A 361 -21.05 0.61 10.17
C GLY A 361 -22.37 0.85 10.90
N ALA A 362 -22.94 2.05 10.78
CA ALA A 362 -24.24 2.37 11.37
C ALA A 362 -25.40 1.55 10.78
N ILE A 363 -25.41 1.34 9.45
CA ILE A 363 -26.39 0.48 8.77
C ILE A 363 -26.26 -0.96 9.26
N ILE A 364 -25.03 -1.48 9.35
CA ILE A 364 -24.76 -2.83 9.88
C ILE A 364 -25.31 -2.95 11.30
N ASN A 365 -24.99 -2.01 12.18
CA ASN A 365 -25.46 -1.99 13.55
C ASN A 365 -27.00 -1.93 13.64
N ARG A 366 -27.66 -1.15 12.78
CA ARG A 366 -29.11 -0.95 12.86
C ARG A 366 -29.93 -2.10 12.27
N TYR A 367 -29.49 -2.68 11.16
CA TYR A 367 -30.33 -3.57 10.34
C TYR A 367 -29.80 -4.99 10.20
N HIS A 368 -28.54 -5.25 10.54
CA HIS A 368 -27.99 -6.60 10.48
C HIS A 368 -27.96 -7.22 11.87
N PRO A 369 -28.22 -8.55 11.97
CA PRO A 369 -28.17 -9.24 13.24
C PRO A 369 -26.80 -9.11 13.90
N ILE A 370 -26.81 -9.22 15.23
CA ILE A 370 -25.59 -9.42 16.01
C ILE A 370 -24.89 -10.70 15.53
N ILE A 371 -23.56 -10.68 15.52
CA ILE A 371 -22.80 -11.86 15.10
C ILE A 371 -22.60 -12.71 16.35
N LEU A 372 -23.35 -13.80 16.41
CA LEU A 372 -23.15 -14.84 17.40
C LEU A 372 -22.29 -15.94 16.79
N MET A 373 -21.33 -16.45 17.56
CA MET A 373 -20.61 -17.66 17.17
C MET A 373 -21.56 -18.84 17.34
N GLU A 374 -22.07 -19.37 16.22
CA GLU A 374 -22.99 -20.50 16.22
C GLU A 374 -22.39 -21.69 16.98
N GLY A 375 -23.17 -22.25 17.91
CA GLY A 375 -22.75 -23.36 18.77
C GLY A 375 -21.88 -22.96 19.97
N ALA A 376 -21.41 -21.72 20.09
CA ALA A 376 -20.62 -21.30 21.24
C ALA A 376 -21.50 -21.07 22.47
N ASN A 377 -21.14 -21.69 23.60
CA ASN A 377 -21.79 -21.51 24.88
C ASN A 377 -20.75 -21.33 26.01
N ALA A 378 -21.21 -20.98 27.21
CA ALA A 378 -20.34 -20.77 28.37
C ALA A 378 -19.57 -22.03 28.76
N GLU A 379 -20.17 -23.21 28.61
CA GLU A 379 -19.53 -24.49 28.92
C GLU A 379 -18.33 -24.77 28.00
N MET A 380 -18.47 -24.55 26.68
CA MET A 380 -17.36 -24.66 25.73
C MET A 380 -16.25 -23.65 26.03
N ALA A 381 -16.61 -22.43 26.44
CA ALA A 381 -15.62 -21.44 26.86
C ALA A 381 -14.87 -21.90 28.11
N GLN A 382 -15.57 -22.50 29.07
CA GLN A 382 -14.95 -23.05 30.27
C GLN A 382 -14.03 -24.23 29.94
N ARG A 383 -14.46 -25.18 29.09
CA ARG A 383 -13.62 -26.28 28.60
C ARG A 383 -12.35 -25.78 27.88
N LEU A 384 -12.47 -24.70 27.10
CA LEU A 384 -11.33 -24.04 26.46
C LEU A 384 -10.34 -23.47 27.49
N LEU A 385 -10.84 -22.84 28.55
CA LEU A 385 -10.01 -22.28 29.63
C LEU A 385 -9.35 -23.37 30.48
N GLU A 386 -10.06 -24.46 30.76
CA GLU A 386 -9.52 -25.62 31.47
C GLU A 386 -8.40 -26.28 30.66
N ARG A 387 -8.64 -26.57 29.37
CA ARG A 387 -7.65 -27.14 28.47
C ARG A 387 -6.44 -26.23 28.23
N ALA A 388 -6.62 -24.90 28.31
CA ALA A 388 -5.51 -23.94 28.20
C ALA A 388 -4.49 -24.06 29.34
N ARG A 389 -4.91 -24.55 30.51
CA ARG A 389 -4.07 -24.74 31.69
C ARG A 389 -3.36 -26.09 31.70
N GLU A 390 -3.78 -27.01 30.85
CA GLU A 390 -3.16 -28.33 30.76
C GLU A 390 -1.78 -28.25 30.08
N PRO A 391 -0.76 -28.92 30.64
CA PRO A 391 0.52 -29.05 29.98
C PRO A 391 0.39 -29.93 28.73
N ASN A 392 1.25 -29.70 27.74
CA ASN A 392 1.28 -30.55 26.56
C ASN A 392 2.01 -31.88 26.87
N VAL A 393 1.25 -32.91 27.21
CA VAL A 393 1.77 -34.25 27.55
C VAL A 393 2.59 -34.86 26.39
N VAL A 394 2.17 -34.64 25.13
CA VAL A 394 2.92 -35.13 23.96
C VAL A 394 4.26 -34.43 23.80
N GLN A 395 4.32 -33.13 24.09
CA GLN A 395 5.59 -32.41 24.13
C GLN A 395 6.51 -32.98 25.22
N ALA A 396 5.99 -33.17 26.44
CA ALA A 396 6.77 -33.72 27.55
C ALA A 396 7.33 -35.10 27.21
N LEU A 397 6.55 -35.97 26.56
CA LEU A 397 6.99 -37.27 26.08
C LEU A 397 8.12 -37.14 25.03
N VAL A 398 7.94 -36.26 24.04
CA VAL A 398 8.93 -36.04 22.97
C VAL A 398 10.25 -35.53 23.51
N GLU A 399 10.22 -34.67 24.53
CA GLU A 399 11.40 -34.14 25.20
C GLU A 399 12.08 -35.21 26.08
N ALA A 400 11.32 -35.92 26.92
CA ALA A 400 11.83 -36.96 27.81
C ALA A 400 12.51 -38.10 27.04
N GLU A 401 11.91 -38.54 25.93
CA GLU A 401 12.42 -39.64 25.12
C GLU A 401 13.33 -39.21 23.96
N ASN A 402 13.65 -37.91 23.85
CA ASN A 402 14.48 -37.35 22.77
C ASN A 402 13.99 -37.74 21.35
N LEU A 403 12.67 -37.79 21.15
CA LEU A 403 12.04 -38.26 19.90
C LEU A 403 12.28 -37.32 18.70
N HIS A 404 12.90 -36.16 18.94
CA HIS A 404 13.32 -35.21 17.91
C HIS A 404 14.52 -35.71 17.08
N THR A 405 15.37 -36.58 17.62
CA THR A 405 16.58 -37.11 16.94
C THR A 405 16.59 -38.62 16.79
N ARG A 406 15.85 -39.34 17.64
CA ARG A 406 15.69 -40.80 17.56
C ARG A 406 15.23 -41.24 16.16
N ASN A 407 15.88 -42.26 15.61
CA ASN A 407 15.56 -42.94 14.35
C ASN A 407 15.44 -42.05 13.09
N ALA A 408 16.03 -40.86 13.07
CA ALA A 408 15.91 -39.86 11.99
C ALA A 408 16.29 -40.32 10.56
N GLN A 409 16.80 -41.54 10.39
CA GLN A 409 17.11 -42.18 9.10
C GLN A 409 15.96 -43.06 8.54
N ARG A 410 14.85 -43.25 9.27
CA ARG A 410 13.75 -44.18 8.91
C ARG A 410 12.49 -43.50 8.34
N TRP A 411 12.63 -42.34 7.71
CA TRP A 411 11.50 -41.65 7.09
C TRP A 411 10.95 -42.43 5.90
N VAL A 412 9.64 -42.64 5.88
CA VAL A 412 8.92 -43.23 4.74
C VAL A 412 7.96 -42.17 4.19
N ARG A 413 7.75 -42.17 2.87
CA ARG A 413 6.73 -41.34 2.25
C ARG A 413 5.37 -41.70 2.82
N LEU A 414 4.58 -40.72 3.25
CA LEU A 414 3.22 -40.96 3.72
C LEU A 414 2.35 -41.41 2.55
N ASN A 415 1.92 -42.67 2.60
CA ASN A 415 0.82 -43.16 1.77
C ASN A 415 -0.35 -43.49 2.69
N ALA A 416 -1.53 -42.96 2.35
CA ALA A 416 -2.76 -43.12 3.12
C ALA A 416 -3.02 -44.57 3.55
N GLY A 417 -2.80 -45.53 2.64
CA GLY A 417 -2.99 -46.96 2.92
C GLY A 417 -2.00 -47.62 3.88
N GLN A 418 -0.97 -46.92 4.37
CA GLN A 418 0.05 -47.46 5.27
C GLN A 418 -0.30 -47.33 6.77
N ILE A 419 -1.27 -46.48 7.13
CA ILE A 419 -1.69 -46.25 8.52
C ILE A 419 -3.17 -46.59 8.63
N GLN A 420 -3.46 -47.89 8.69
CA GLN A 420 -4.84 -48.40 8.73
C GLN A 420 -5.45 -48.33 10.14
N ASP A 421 -4.61 -48.18 11.16
CA ASP A 421 -4.98 -48.06 12.57
C ASP A 421 -5.36 -46.63 12.98
N PHE A 422 -5.29 -45.64 12.08
CA PHE A 422 -5.67 -44.27 12.40
C PHE A 422 -7.20 -44.14 12.50
N PRO A 423 -7.74 -43.40 13.49
CA PRO A 423 -9.17 -43.33 13.73
C PRO A 423 -9.90 -42.65 12.56
N ILE A 424 -11.10 -43.14 12.28
CA ILE A 424 -12.03 -42.51 11.33
C ILE A 424 -12.68 -41.31 12.02
N LEU A 425 -12.49 -40.13 11.46
CA LEU A 425 -12.97 -38.87 12.02
C LEU A 425 -14.08 -38.29 11.15
N THR A 426 -15.10 -37.73 11.78
CA THR A 426 -16.10 -36.90 11.14
C THR A 426 -15.58 -35.47 10.96
N ILE A 427 -16.26 -34.70 10.12
CA ILE A 427 -15.98 -33.26 10.00
C ILE A 427 -16.21 -32.50 11.31
N GLN A 428 -17.07 -33.03 12.18
CA GLN A 428 -17.38 -32.43 13.48
C GLN A 428 -16.21 -32.63 14.45
N ASP A 429 -15.63 -33.83 14.51
CA ASP A 429 -14.44 -34.11 15.31
C ASP A 429 -13.28 -33.17 14.96
N LEU A 430 -13.10 -32.89 13.67
CA LEU A 430 -12.09 -31.95 13.21
C LEU A 430 -12.38 -30.50 13.63
N LYS A 431 -13.64 -30.08 13.62
CA LYS A 431 -14.04 -28.73 14.08
C LYS A 431 -13.81 -28.58 15.58
N ASP A 432 -14.09 -29.63 16.34
CA ASP A 432 -13.93 -29.64 17.80
C ASP A 432 -12.44 -29.67 18.17
N LEU A 433 -11.64 -30.52 17.50
CA LEU A 433 -10.19 -30.57 17.66
C LEU A 433 -9.50 -29.22 17.32
N THR A 434 -9.98 -28.52 16.30
CA THR A 434 -9.40 -27.23 15.85
C THR A 434 -10.00 -26.02 16.57
N PHE A 435 -11.10 -26.22 17.31
CA PHE A 435 -12.00 -25.18 17.80
C PHE A 435 -12.37 -24.15 16.71
N GLY A 436 -12.67 -24.63 15.49
CA GLY A 436 -13.24 -23.81 14.43
C GLY A 436 -12.87 -24.20 13.01
N ILE A 437 -13.73 -23.81 12.07
CA ILE A 437 -13.66 -24.21 10.65
C ILE A 437 -12.41 -23.73 9.89
N TYR A 438 -11.69 -22.74 10.39
CA TYR A 438 -10.64 -22.07 9.62
C TYR A 438 -9.47 -23.01 9.29
N GLN A 439 -8.96 -23.75 10.28
CA GLN A 439 -7.85 -24.69 10.06
C GLN A 439 -8.29 -25.86 9.18
N VAL A 440 -9.52 -26.33 9.35
CA VAL A 440 -10.14 -27.37 8.51
C VAL A 440 -10.23 -26.91 7.05
N LYS A 441 -10.69 -25.67 6.80
CA LYS A 441 -10.76 -25.09 5.44
C LYS A 441 -9.38 -24.90 4.79
N LEU A 442 -8.32 -24.71 5.59
CA LEU A 442 -6.96 -24.59 5.08
C LEU A 442 -6.31 -25.94 4.76
N ALA A 443 -6.74 -27.02 5.42
CA ALA A 443 -6.14 -28.34 5.29
C ALA A 443 -6.00 -28.83 3.83
N PRO A 444 -7.02 -28.71 2.94
CA PRO A 444 -6.88 -29.12 1.54
C PRO A 444 -5.73 -28.44 0.81
N SER A 445 -5.58 -27.11 0.98
CA SER A 445 -4.50 -26.35 0.34
C SER A 445 -3.13 -26.73 0.88
N TYR A 446 -3.02 -27.00 2.19
CA TYR A 446 -1.77 -27.43 2.81
C TYR A 446 -1.39 -28.86 2.41
N VAL A 447 -2.35 -29.75 2.18
CA VAL A 447 -2.08 -31.11 1.69
C VAL A 447 -1.68 -31.05 0.21
N GLN A 448 -2.41 -30.31 -0.61
CA GLN A 448 -2.13 -30.19 -2.03
C GLN A 448 -0.74 -29.59 -2.32
N ASP A 449 -0.35 -28.50 -1.64
CA ASP A 449 0.99 -27.91 -1.80
C ASP A 449 2.11 -28.93 -1.51
N LYS A 450 1.86 -29.91 -0.65
CA LYS A 450 2.82 -30.97 -0.30
C LYS A 450 2.82 -32.15 -1.27
N LEU A 451 1.69 -32.45 -1.89
CA LEU A 451 1.58 -33.52 -2.92
C LEU A 451 2.20 -33.11 -4.26
N GLN A 452 2.39 -31.80 -4.49
CA GLN A 452 2.90 -31.25 -5.74
C GLN A 452 4.41 -30.99 -5.75
N ARG A 453 5.11 -31.13 -4.62
CA ARG A 453 6.56 -30.91 -4.53
C ARG A 453 7.34 -32.15 -4.93
N GLU A 454 8.62 -31.97 -5.27
CA GLU A 454 9.56 -33.05 -5.60
C GLU A 454 9.62 -34.11 -4.50
N ALA A 455 10.00 -35.35 -4.84
CA ALA A 455 9.93 -36.51 -3.95
C ALA A 455 10.65 -36.36 -2.60
N GLU A 456 11.70 -35.51 -2.52
CA GLU A 456 12.43 -35.25 -1.27
C GLU A 456 11.73 -34.25 -0.33
N ASP A 457 10.74 -33.51 -0.83
CA ASP A 457 10.00 -32.44 -0.15
C ASP A 457 8.51 -32.78 0.11
N GLU A 458 8.14 -34.05 -0.10
CA GLU A 458 6.80 -34.58 0.16
C GLU A 458 6.54 -34.80 1.67
N LEU A 459 5.27 -35.07 2.01
CA LEU A 459 4.85 -35.53 3.35
C LEU A 459 5.58 -36.83 3.72
N GLN A 460 6.45 -36.77 4.73
CA GLN A 460 7.16 -37.92 5.26
C GLN A 460 6.60 -38.31 6.62
N VAL A 461 6.35 -39.59 6.82
CA VAL A 461 5.93 -40.15 8.11
C VAL A 461 6.96 -41.15 8.59
N GLU A 462 7.27 -41.04 9.87
CA GLU A 462 8.06 -41.99 10.60
C GLU A 462 7.18 -42.53 11.74
N MET A 463 7.00 -43.84 11.77
CA MET A 463 6.34 -44.49 12.89
C MET A 463 7.39 -44.71 13.98
N LEU A 464 7.26 -44.02 15.12
CA LEU A 464 8.14 -44.20 16.27
C LEU A 464 7.76 -45.49 16.99
N ARG A 465 8.21 -46.62 16.43
CA ARG A 465 8.00 -47.99 16.94
C ARG A 465 9.38 -48.56 17.30
N ASP A 466 9.60 -48.96 18.55
CA ASP A 466 10.87 -49.56 19.02
C ASP A 466 10.65 -51.06 19.34
N GLN A 467 11.58 -52.01 19.23
CA GLN A 467 12.83 -52.11 18.48
C GLN A 467 12.97 -53.53 17.86
N ASN A 468 11.98 -54.43 18.08
CA ASN A 468 11.92 -55.80 17.57
C ASN A 468 10.48 -56.17 17.15
N ARG A 469 10.14 -55.91 15.87
CA ARG A 469 9.03 -56.52 15.10
C ARG A 469 7.61 -56.52 15.70
N LEU A 470 7.00 -55.37 15.99
CA LEU A 470 5.57 -55.05 15.71
C LEU A 470 5.26 -53.59 16.17
N PRO A 471 4.23 -52.93 15.62
CA PRO A 471 3.79 -51.58 16.00
C PRO A 471 3.47 -51.41 17.48
N GLN A 472 3.88 -50.31 18.12
CA GLN A 472 3.02 -49.71 19.14
C GLN A 472 1.98 -48.87 18.37
N PRO A 473 0.69 -49.23 18.44
CA PRO A 473 -0.36 -48.48 17.79
C PRO A 473 -0.63 -47.18 18.57
N GLY A 474 -1.20 -46.16 17.92
CA GLY A 474 -1.67 -44.95 18.61
C GLY A 474 -0.68 -43.77 18.74
N PHE A 475 0.53 -43.85 18.16
CA PHE A 475 1.47 -42.71 18.13
C PHE A 475 2.24 -42.58 16.81
N ILE A 476 2.18 -41.41 16.18
CA ILE A 476 2.87 -41.12 14.91
C ILE A 476 3.76 -39.88 14.99
N ARG A 477 4.84 -39.88 14.21
CA ARG A 477 5.68 -38.70 13.94
C ARG A 477 5.64 -38.38 12.44
N VAL A 478 5.34 -37.14 12.12
CA VAL A 478 5.25 -36.67 10.74
C VAL A 478 6.19 -35.49 10.54
N ARG A 479 6.82 -35.42 9.38
CA ARG A 479 7.62 -34.29 8.93
C ARG A 479 6.91 -33.60 7.78
N VAL A 480 6.72 -32.30 7.95
CA VAL A 480 6.01 -31.46 6.99
C VAL A 480 6.82 -30.21 6.68
N PHE A 481 6.63 -29.68 5.48
CA PHE A 481 7.25 -28.42 5.08
C PHE A 481 6.32 -27.25 5.33
N SER A 482 6.92 -26.10 5.65
CA SER A 482 6.21 -24.85 5.65
C SER A 482 5.87 -24.41 4.23
N ARG A 483 4.64 -23.93 4.03
CA ARG A 483 4.20 -23.35 2.76
C ARG A 483 4.86 -22.00 2.43
N PHE A 484 5.54 -21.37 3.39
CA PHE A 484 6.14 -20.04 3.21
C PHE A 484 7.60 -20.14 2.73
N ARG A 485 8.08 -19.09 2.02
CA ARG A 485 9.29 -18.99 1.16
C ARG A 485 10.62 -19.63 1.60
N ASN A 486 10.76 -20.12 2.83
CA ASN A 486 12.02 -20.64 3.38
C ASN A 486 12.06 -22.18 3.54
N SER A 487 11.09 -22.93 3.02
CA SER A 487 11.04 -24.41 3.04
C SER A 487 11.38 -25.03 4.41
N THR A 488 11.03 -24.34 5.51
CA THR A 488 11.35 -24.79 6.86
C THR A 488 10.60 -26.08 7.16
N ARG A 489 11.32 -27.12 7.58
CA ARG A 489 10.75 -28.42 7.95
C ARG A 489 10.29 -28.38 9.41
N HIS A 490 9.03 -28.69 9.64
CA HIS A 490 8.46 -28.90 10.96
C HIS A 490 8.22 -30.39 11.17
N GLN A 491 8.61 -30.88 12.33
CA GLN A 491 8.20 -32.17 12.85
C GLN A 491 6.96 -32.01 13.73
N LEU A 492 6.09 -33.00 13.68
CA LEU A 492 4.90 -33.07 14.50
C LEU A 492 4.64 -34.50 14.98
N TRP A 493 3.99 -34.62 16.12
CA TRP A 493 3.67 -35.85 16.82
C TRP A 493 2.19 -35.84 17.15
N ILE A 494 1.52 -36.97 16.92
CA ILE A 494 0.08 -37.13 17.18
C ILE A 494 -0.11 -38.44 17.92
N SER A 495 -0.79 -38.36 19.07
CA SER A 495 -1.28 -39.49 19.85
C SER A 495 -2.77 -39.66 19.60
N TYR A 496 -3.19 -40.90 19.34
CA TYR A 496 -4.56 -41.25 18.94
C TYR A 496 -4.92 -42.64 19.47
N ILE A 497 -6.22 -42.93 19.57
CA ILE A 497 -6.72 -44.27 19.87
C ILE A 497 -6.77 -45.08 18.57
N PRO A 498 -6.13 -46.26 18.50
CA PRO A 498 -6.19 -47.14 17.33
C PRO A 498 -7.60 -47.64 17.02
N THR A 499 -7.94 -47.79 15.75
CA THR A 499 -9.28 -48.26 15.30
C THR A 499 -9.67 -49.63 15.87
N ASP A 500 -8.70 -50.53 16.09
CA ASP A 500 -8.95 -51.86 16.66
C ASP A 500 -9.39 -51.77 18.14
N GLU A 501 -8.86 -50.82 18.90
CA GLU A 501 -9.19 -50.58 20.31
C GLU A 501 -10.51 -49.79 20.48
N GLN A 502 -10.88 -48.96 19.49
CA GLN A 502 -12.19 -48.26 19.48
C GLN A 502 -13.38 -49.21 19.39
N ASN A 503 -13.21 -50.37 18.75
CA ASN A 503 -14.28 -51.37 18.62
C ASN A 503 -14.46 -52.19 19.90
N GLU A 504 -13.42 -52.36 20.72
CA GLU A 504 -13.48 -53.10 21.99
C GLU A 504 -14.16 -52.28 23.10
N THR A 505 -13.94 -50.95 23.15
CA THR A 505 -14.61 -50.05 24.11
C THR A 505 -16.11 -49.87 23.86
N MET A 506 -16.60 -50.20 22.65
CA MET A 506 -18.02 -50.15 22.30
C MET A 506 -18.84 -51.33 22.90
N GLU A 507 -18.18 -52.40 23.36
CA GLU A 507 -18.87 -53.57 23.93
C GLU A 507 -19.14 -53.44 25.45
N ASP A 508 -18.36 -52.60 26.16
CA ASP A 508 -18.40 -52.50 27.63
C ASP A 508 -18.85 -51.11 28.14
N GLY A 509 -19.88 -50.49 27.55
CA GLY A 509 -20.70 -49.45 28.21
C GLY A 509 -20.00 -48.21 28.82
N GLU A 510 -18.71 -47.99 28.58
CA GLU A 510 -17.92 -46.87 29.11
C GLU A 510 -17.72 -45.82 28.00
N ASP A 511 -18.28 -44.62 28.26
CA ASP A 511 -18.18 -43.34 27.56
C ASP A 511 -18.08 -43.34 26.01
N GLU A 512 -19.24 -43.11 25.35
CA GLU A 512 -19.37 -42.71 23.93
C GLU A 512 -18.61 -41.40 23.55
N ASN A 513 -17.82 -40.81 24.45
CA ASN A 513 -17.26 -39.46 24.36
C ASN A 513 -15.72 -39.39 24.36
N GLU A 514 -15.01 -40.51 24.30
CA GLU A 514 -13.54 -40.45 24.31
C GLU A 514 -13.00 -39.89 22.99
N ASN A 515 -12.19 -38.82 23.06
CA ASN A 515 -11.71 -38.12 21.88
C ASN A 515 -10.71 -39.00 21.12
N PRO A 516 -10.95 -39.37 19.84
CA PRO A 516 -10.03 -40.24 19.10
C PRO A 516 -8.60 -39.71 19.00
N ILE A 517 -8.42 -38.38 19.09
CA ILE A 517 -7.12 -37.74 19.12
C ILE A 517 -6.81 -37.29 20.55
N GLN A 518 -5.93 -38.06 21.20
CA GLN A 518 -5.55 -37.90 22.61
C GLN A 518 -4.62 -36.69 22.83
N GLY A 519 -3.75 -36.39 21.86
CA GLY A 519 -2.84 -35.25 21.98
C GLY A 519 -1.99 -35.01 20.76
N TYR A 520 -1.35 -33.85 20.70
CA TYR A 520 -0.47 -33.49 19.60
C TYR A 520 0.59 -32.47 20.02
N TYR A 521 1.73 -32.51 19.32
CA TYR A 521 2.79 -31.52 19.43
C TYR A 521 3.36 -31.22 18.05
N CYS A 522 3.61 -29.96 17.75
CA CYS A 522 4.28 -29.56 16.52
C CYS A 522 5.41 -28.57 16.83
N SER A 523 6.57 -28.74 16.20
CA SER A 523 7.74 -27.85 16.30
C SER A 523 7.56 -26.46 15.64
N CYS A 524 6.36 -26.10 15.20
CA CYS A 524 6.09 -24.76 14.66
C CYS A 524 5.89 -23.74 15.79
N LYS A 525 5.99 -22.44 15.48
CA LYS A 525 5.94 -21.34 16.48
C LYS A 525 4.89 -21.49 17.58
N SER A 526 3.68 -21.93 17.25
CA SER A 526 2.55 -22.08 18.19
C SER A 526 2.10 -23.53 18.36
N GLY A 527 2.94 -24.50 17.98
CA GLY A 527 2.55 -25.91 17.89
C GLY A 527 2.61 -26.68 19.21
N VAL A 528 3.01 -26.03 20.31
CA VAL A 528 2.93 -26.54 21.69
C VAL A 528 1.55 -26.41 22.31
N ARG A 529 0.67 -25.58 21.72
CA ARG A 529 -0.65 -25.31 22.29
C ARG A 529 -1.49 -26.59 22.40
N THR A 530 -2.27 -26.69 23.45
CA THR A 530 -3.26 -27.75 23.69
C THR A 530 -4.66 -27.32 23.25
N VAL A 531 -4.88 -26.01 23.12
CA VAL A 531 -6.13 -25.42 22.64
C VAL A 531 -6.07 -25.23 21.14
N GLY A 532 -6.77 -26.10 20.41
CA GLY A 532 -6.85 -26.07 18.95
C GLY A 532 -5.52 -26.40 18.25
N THR A 533 -5.59 -26.81 17.00
CA THR A 533 -4.39 -27.31 16.30
C THR A 533 -3.76 -26.27 15.38
N CYS A 534 -2.43 -26.29 15.21
CA CYS A 534 -1.81 -25.53 14.14
C CYS A 534 -2.22 -26.10 12.76
N ALA A 535 -2.06 -25.31 11.69
CA ALA A 535 -2.45 -25.74 10.35
C ALA A 535 -1.80 -27.07 9.92
N TYR A 536 -0.57 -27.34 10.39
CA TYR A 536 0.15 -28.57 10.09
C TYR A 536 -0.51 -29.81 10.69
N ILE A 537 -0.81 -29.78 12.00
CA ILE A 537 -1.54 -30.86 12.69
C ILE A 537 -2.91 -31.05 12.04
N ALA A 538 -3.66 -29.96 11.87
CA ALA A 538 -5.00 -30.01 11.27
C ALA A 538 -4.98 -30.68 9.89
N SER A 539 -3.97 -30.38 9.07
CA SER A 539 -3.83 -30.95 7.72
C SER A 539 -3.52 -32.45 7.74
N VAL A 540 -2.68 -32.91 8.66
CA VAL A 540 -2.34 -34.34 8.78
C VAL A 540 -3.52 -35.13 9.31
N VAL A 541 -4.18 -34.64 10.37
CA VAL A 541 -5.36 -35.29 10.94
C VAL A 541 -6.52 -35.30 9.94
N TRP A 542 -6.75 -34.21 9.19
CA TRP A 542 -7.73 -34.17 8.11
C TRP A 542 -7.40 -35.16 6.99
N LEU A 543 -6.13 -35.27 6.59
CA LEU A 543 -5.72 -36.23 5.56
C LEU A 543 -5.88 -37.68 6.01
N LEU A 544 -5.49 -38.01 7.24
CA LEU A 544 -5.47 -39.39 7.73
C LEU A 544 -6.86 -39.87 8.20
N GLY A 545 -7.56 -39.07 8.99
CA GLY A 545 -8.81 -39.50 9.63
C GLY A 545 -10.08 -39.18 8.83
N TYR A 546 -10.05 -38.24 7.88
CA TYR A 546 -11.27 -37.83 7.15
C TYR A 546 -11.19 -38.13 5.65
N VAL A 547 -10.17 -37.60 4.96
CA VAL A 547 -10.07 -37.66 3.48
C VAL A 547 -10.00 -39.07 2.92
N GLN A 548 -9.31 -40.00 3.59
CA GLN A 548 -9.13 -41.37 3.07
C GLN A 548 -10.44 -42.12 2.91
N TYR A 549 -11.46 -41.73 3.68
CA TYR A 549 -12.76 -42.36 3.74
C TYR A 549 -13.83 -41.61 2.92
N GLU A 550 -13.46 -40.46 2.33
CA GLU A 550 -14.35 -39.61 1.55
C GLU A 550 -14.20 -39.87 0.05
N LYS A 551 -15.32 -40.10 -0.65
CA LYS A 551 -15.30 -40.44 -2.10
C LYS A 551 -15.06 -39.23 -3.01
N ASN A 552 -15.37 -38.01 -2.55
CA ASN A 552 -15.38 -36.80 -3.37
C ASN A 552 -14.71 -35.61 -2.63
N VAL A 553 -13.39 -35.67 -2.45
CA VAL A 553 -12.64 -34.57 -1.83
C VAL A 553 -12.23 -33.53 -2.88
N HIS A 554 -12.73 -32.30 -2.74
CA HIS A 554 -12.36 -31.18 -3.60
C HIS A 554 -11.07 -30.52 -3.13
N TYR A 555 -10.00 -30.70 -3.90
CA TYR A 555 -8.77 -29.92 -3.77
C TYR A 555 -8.87 -28.62 -4.59
N PRO A 556 -8.17 -27.54 -4.20
CA PRO A 556 -8.06 -26.34 -5.03
C PRO A 556 -7.58 -26.67 -6.45
N SER A 557 -8.02 -25.90 -7.45
CA SER A 557 -7.65 -26.17 -8.86
C SER A 557 -6.16 -25.91 -9.10
N THR A 558 -5.41 -26.94 -9.51
CA THR A 558 -3.98 -26.84 -9.87
C THR A 558 -3.76 -26.00 -11.14
N ARG A 559 -4.71 -26.08 -12.09
CA ARG A 559 -4.67 -25.31 -13.35
C ARG A 559 -4.58 -23.80 -13.14
N LEU A 560 -5.14 -23.28 -12.04
CA LEU A 560 -5.09 -21.85 -11.73
C LEU A 560 -3.75 -21.43 -11.10
N ILE A 561 -3.03 -22.37 -10.48
CA ILE A 561 -1.71 -22.14 -9.88
C ILE A 561 -0.62 -22.27 -10.96
N GLU A 562 -0.73 -23.27 -11.84
CA GLU A 562 0.13 -23.46 -13.02
C GLU A 562 0.07 -22.29 -14.00
N SER A 563 -1.06 -21.57 -14.08
CA SER A 563 -1.18 -20.36 -14.91
C SER A 563 -0.57 -19.10 -14.28
N ILE A 564 -0.16 -19.16 -13.01
CA ILE A 564 0.48 -18.06 -12.26
C ILE A 564 1.96 -18.36 -11.99
N GLN A 565 2.33 -19.64 -11.85
CA GLN A 565 3.71 -20.11 -11.83
C GLN A 565 4.26 -20.15 -13.26
N ASP A 566 4.67 -18.99 -13.80
CA ASP A 566 5.97 -18.82 -14.48
C ASP A 566 6.10 -17.46 -15.21
N ALA A 567 6.21 -16.38 -14.43
CA ALA A 567 6.76 -15.11 -14.93
C ALA A 567 8.27 -14.96 -14.62
N GLY A 568 8.90 -16.01 -14.08
CA GLY A 568 10.27 -16.00 -13.59
C GLY A 568 11.29 -16.71 -14.50
N ASN A 569 10.86 -17.71 -15.28
CA ASN A 569 11.69 -18.60 -16.09
C ASN A 569 11.25 -18.68 -17.57
N ARG A 570 10.82 -17.56 -18.18
CA ARG A 570 10.80 -17.55 -19.65
C ARG A 570 12.24 -17.57 -20.19
N PRO A 571 12.58 -18.45 -21.15
CA PRO A 571 13.91 -18.49 -21.73
C PRO A 571 14.25 -17.12 -22.35
N LEU A 572 15.52 -16.73 -22.17
CA LEU A 572 16.11 -15.43 -22.53
C LEU A 572 15.75 -14.95 -23.94
#